data_AF-A0A2D6UCZ0-F1
#
_entry.id   AF-A0A2D6UCZ0-F1
#
_cell.length_a   1.000
_cell.length_b   1.000
_cell.length_c   1.000
_cell.angle_alpha   90.00
_cell.angle_beta   90.00
_cell.angle_gamma   90.00
#
_symmetry.space_group_name_H-M   'P 1'
#
loop_
_entity.id
_entity.type
_entity.pdbx_description
1 polymer ?
#
loop_
_entity_poly.entity_id
_entity_poly.type
_entity_poly.pdbx_seq_one_letter_code
_entity_poly.pdbx_strand_id
1 'polypeptide(L)'
;MPASGTDTLYAQWDPNTVTLAYDANGGSGAPNDQSGDSFSDVTVSDTTPTREGYSFTGWNTAADGTGVDYPADSTYTLPASGTDTLYAQWNENPSPDPVPYDPPVVVLPPASEPADPTPGNPSYTG
;
A
#
# COMPACT_ATOMS: atom_id res chain seq x y z
N MET A 1 -16.50 48.14 -55.20
CA MET A 1 -16.73 46.70 -55.02
C MET A 1 -15.67 46.18 -54.04
N PRO A 2 -15.97 45.75 -52.80
CA PRO A 2 -15.00 44.97 -52.04
C PRO A 2 -15.26 43.48 -52.28
N ALA A 3 -14.21 42.74 -52.61
CA ALA A 3 -14.21 41.29 -52.55
C ALA A 3 -13.73 40.89 -51.15
N SER A 4 -14.63 40.37 -50.32
CA SER A 4 -14.27 39.76 -49.04
C SER A 4 -13.78 38.34 -49.33
N GLY A 5 -12.47 38.15 -49.35
CA GLY A 5 -11.86 36.82 -49.34
C GLY A 5 -12.05 36.19 -47.97
N THR A 6 -12.58 34.97 -47.92
CA THR A 6 -12.58 34.16 -46.70
C THR A 6 -11.41 33.21 -46.78
N ASP A 7 -10.37 33.43 -45.97
CA ASP A 7 -9.29 32.48 -45.81
C ASP A 7 -9.80 31.31 -44.98
N THR A 8 -9.90 30.14 -45.62
CA THR A 8 -10.29 28.90 -44.95
C THR A 8 -9.04 28.28 -44.34
N LEU A 9 -8.92 28.31 -43.01
CA LEU A 9 -7.86 27.61 -42.29
C LEU A 9 -8.28 26.14 -42.11
N TYR A 10 -7.41 25.21 -42.52
CA TYR A 10 -7.59 23.79 -42.23
C TYR A 10 -6.68 23.43 -41.05
N ALA A 11 -7.27 22.95 -39.96
CA ALA A 11 -6.50 22.33 -38.88
C ALA A 11 -6.15 20.89 -39.29
N GLN A 12 -4.85 20.58 -39.32
CA GLN A 12 -4.36 19.21 -39.42
C GLN A 12 -4.19 18.69 -37.99
N TRP A 13 -4.90 17.60 -37.65
CA TRP A 13 -4.82 16.97 -36.34
C TRP A 13 -4.04 15.67 -36.48
N ASP A 14 -2.76 15.69 -36.13
CA ASP A 14 -2.06 14.45 -35.77
C ASP A 14 -2.49 14.08 -34.34
N PRO A 15 -2.90 12.82 -34.08
CA PRO A 15 -3.26 12.40 -32.74
C PRO A 15 -2.02 12.48 -31.85
N ASN A 16 -2.07 13.40 -30.89
CA ASN A 16 -1.02 13.55 -29.89
C ASN A 16 -1.28 12.52 -28.79
N THR A 17 -0.75 11.31 -28.99
CA THR A 17 -0.86 10.22 -28.03
C THR A 17 0.02 10.52 -26.82
N VAL A 18 -0.58 10.39 -25.64
CA VAL A 18 0.04 10.64 -24.33
C VAL A 18 -0.03 9.38 -23.51
N THR A 19 1.02 9.13 -22.72
CA THR A 19 1.13 7.92 -21.89
C THR A 19 0.99 8.27 -20.41
N LEU A 20 0.21 7.48 -19.67
CA LEU A 20 0.23 7.41 -18.22
C LEU A 20 0.98 6.15 -17.81
N ALA A 21 2.16 6.33 -17.21
CA ALA A 21 2.99 5.25 -16.73
C ALA A 21 2.81 5.03 -15.22
N TYR A 22 3.14 3.82 -14.76
CA TYR A 22 3.03 3.43 -13.36
C TYR A 22 4.37 2.95 -12.81
N ASP A 23 4.81 3.55 -11.71
CA ASP A 23 6.00 3.16 -10.98
C ASP A 23 5.63 2.61 -9.61
N ALA A 24 6.02 1.37 -9.31
CA ALA A 24 5.77 0.75 -8.01
C ALA A 24 6.55 1.42 -6.85
N ASN A 25 7.41 2.40 -7.11
CA ASN A 25 8.09 3.24 -6.14
C ASN A 25 8.76 2.42 -5.01
N GLY A 26 9.65 1.51 -5.42
CA GLY A 26 10.32 0.55 -4.53
C GLY A 26 9.53 -0.72 -4.22
N GLY A 27 8.31 -0.86 -4.73
CA GLY A 27 7.55 -2.12 -4.77
C GLY A 27 7.75 -2.90 -6.07
N SER A 28 6.83 -3.82 -6.33
CA SER A 28 6.76 -4.64 -7.55
C SER A 28 5.32 -4.90 -7.99
N GLY A 29 5.13 -5.29 -9.24
CA GLY A 29 3.79 -5.61 -9.78
C GLY A 29 2.93 -4.38 -10.09
N ALA A 30 3.55 -3.26 -10.49
CA ALA A 30 2.81 -2.15 -11.07
C ALA A 30 2.07 -2.60 -12.36
N PRO A 31 0.92 -1.98 -12.67
CA PRO A 31 0.20 -2.23 -13.92
C PRO A 31 1.01 -1.78 -15.14
N ASN A 32 0.56 -2.21 -16.32
CA ASN A 32 1.10 -1.71 -17.58
C ASN A 32 0.69 -0.24 -17.80
N ASP A 33 1.52 0.47 -18.56
CA ASP A 33 1.24 1.83 -19.00
C ASP A 33 -0.08 1.90 -19.79
N GLN A 34 -0.78 3.02 -19.62
CA GLN A 34 -1.97 3.37 -20.39
C GLN A 34 -1.62 4.48 -21.39
N SER A 35 -2.33 4.51 -22.52
CA SER A 35 -2.19 5.59 -23.50
C SER A 35 -3.55 6.10 -23.93
N GLY A 36 -3.62 7.39 -24.22
CA GLY A 36 -4.83 8.05 -24.71
C GLY A 36 -4.49 9.31 -25.49
N ASP A 37 -5.52 10.02 -25.94
CA ASP A 37 -5.36 11.31 -26.60
C ASP A 37 -4.98 12.39 -25.57
N SER A 38 -4.23 13.41 -26.00
CA SER A 38 -3.96 14.59 -25.17
C SER A 38 -5.25 15.19 -24.59
N PHE A 39 -5.25 15.52 -23.30
CA PHE A 39 -6.42 16.04 -22.56
C PHE A 39 -7.64 15.10 -22.48
N SER A 40 -7.48 13.83 -22.87
CA SER A 40 -8.52 12.82 -22.61
C SER A 40 -8.41 12.29 -21.18
N ASP A 41 -9.53 11.81 -20.68
CA ASP A 41 -9.62 11.17 -19.38
C ASP A 41 -9.34 9.66 -19.51
N VAL A 42 -8.50 9.15 -18.63
CA VAL A 42 -8.25 7.71 -18.44
C VAL A 42 -8.63 7.29 -17.02
N THR A 43 -8.95 6.02 -16.83
CA THR A 43 -9.22 5.46 -15.50
C THR A 43 -7.92 4.93 -14.92
N VAL A 44 -7.58 5.40 -13.72
CA VAL A 44 -6.42 4.94 -12.96
C VAL A 44 -6.59 3.46 -12.62
N SER A 45 -5.57 2.65 -12.93
CA SER A 45 -5.60 1.21 -12.70
C SER A 45 -5.89 0.85 -11.23
N ASP A 46 -6.73 -0.17 -11.06
CA ASP A 46 -7.06 -0.84 -9.80
C ASP A 46 -6.03 -1.90 -9.37
N THR A 47 -4.97 -2.11 -10.17
CA THR A 47 -3.92 -3.06 -9.85
C THR A 47 -3.15 -2.58 -8.61
N THR A 48 -3.17 -3.43 -7.58
CA THR A 48 -2.48 -3.16 -6.31
C THR A 48 -1.06 -3.75 -6.35
N PRO A 49 -0.01 -2.92 -6.45
CA PRO A 49 1.37 -3.40 -6.35
C PRO A 49 1.69 -3.91 -4.94
N THR A 50 2.81 -4.61 -4.80
CA THR A 50 3.25 -5.17 -3.51
C THR A 50 4.64 -4.67 -3.10
N ARG A 51 4.82 -4.47 -1.79
CA ARG A 51 6.11 -4.12 -1.17
C ARG A 51 6.20 -4.76 0.21
N GLU A 52 7.26 -5.53 0.45
CA GLU A 52 7.44 -6.27 1.71
C GLU A 52 7.48 -5.34 2.91
N GLY A 53 6.63 -5.59 3.92
CA GLY A 53 6.54 -4.77 5.12
C GLY A 53 5.73 -3.48 4.97
N TYR A 54 5.08 -3.26 3.82
CA TYR A 54 4.26 -2.07 3.56
C TYR A 54 2.87 -2.45 3.04
N SER A 55 1.92 -1.52 3.18
CA SER A 55 0.59 -1.54 2.57
C SER A 55 0.50 -0.44 1.52
N PHE A 56 0.02 -0.79 0.33
CA PHE A 56 -0.26 0.18 -0.73
C PHE A 56 -1.39 1.14 -0.31
N THR A 57 -1.18 2.44 -0.45
CA THR A 57 -2.15 3.47 -0.05
C THR A 57 -2.82 4.15 -1.24
N GLY A 58 -2.24 4.04 -2.44
CA GLY A 58 -2.74 4.69 -3.66
C GLY A 58 -1.62 5.14 -4.57
N TRP A 59 -1.98 5.86 -5.63
CA TRP A 59 -1.04 6.44 -6.58
C TRP A 59 -0.85 7.93 -6.29
N ASN A 60 0.33 8.49 -6.55
CA ASN A 60 0.62 9.92 -6.41
C ASN A 60 1.44 10.44 -7.60
N THR A 61 1.26 11.71 -7.98
CA THR A 61 2.02 12.33 -9.10
C THR A 61 3.50 12.58 -8.77
N ALA A 62 3.91 12.41 -7.51
CA ALA A 62 5.28 12.53 -7.05
C ALA A 62 5.69 11.29 -6.25
N ALA A 63 6.93 10.84 -6.44
CA ALA A 63 7.46 9.67 -5.74
C ALA A 63 7.52 9.85 -4.22
N ASP A 64 7.72 11.08 -3.74
CA ASP A 64 7.82 11.42 -2.32
C ASP A 64 6.46 11.69 -1.65
N GLY A 65 5.35 11.55 -2.39
CA GLY A 65 4.01 11.78 -1.89
C GLY A 65 3.61 13.25 -1.73
N THR A 66 4.45 14.19 -2.19
CA THR A 66 4.11 15.63 -2.14
C THR A 66 3.17 16.09 -3.26
N GLY A 67 2.90 15.21 -4.22
CA GLY A 67 2.03 15.45 -5.36
C GLY A 67 0.55 15.25 -5.03
N VAL A 68 -0.24 15.03 -6.07
CA VAL A 68 -1.69 14.78 -5.97
C VAL A 68 -1.94 13.28 -5.86
N ASP A 69 -2.77 12.89 -4.88
CA ASP A 69 -3.19 11.51 -4.69
C ASP A 69 -4.30 11.11 -5.66
N TYR A 70 -4.15 9.93 -6.25
CA TYR A 70 -5.10 9.29 -7.14
C TYR A 70 -5.45 7.89 -6.61
N PRO A 71 -6.67 7.67 -6.10
CA PRO A 71 -7.11 6.33 -5.74
C PRO A 71 -7.33 5.46 -6.98
N ALA A 72 -7.35 4.14 -6.79
CA ALA A 72 -7.80 3.20 -7.82
C ALA A 72 -9.19 3.58 -8.36
N ASP A 73 -9.43 3.30 -9.64
CA ASP A 73 -10.67 3.59 -10.36
C ASP A 73 -11.03 5.09 -10.47
N SER A 74 -10.13 5.99 -10.08
CA SER A 74 -10.32 7.43 -10.27
C SER A 74 -10.05 7.87 -11.71
N THR A 75 -10.56 9.04 -12.06
CA THR A 75 -10.28 9.67 -13.36
C THR A 75 -8.97 10.44 -13.31
N TYR A 76 -8.11 10.23 -14.30
CA TYR A 76 -6.89 11.01 -14.54
C TYR A 76 -6.97 11.66 -15.92
N THR A 77 -6.78 12.98 -15.99
CA THR A 77 -6.74 13.70 -17.27
C THR A 77 -5.31 13.73 -17.79
N LEU A 78 -5.08 13.19 -18.98
CA LEU A 78 -3.77 13.17 -19.61
C LEU A 78 -3.28 14.59 -19.95
N PRO A 79 -1.97 14.86 -19.84
CA PRO A 79 -1.41 16.16 -20.19
C PRO A 79 -1.49 16.45 -21.70
N ALA A 80 -1.03 17.63 -22.08
CA ALA A 80 -1.00 18.07 -23.47
C ALA A 80 -0.12 17.19 -24.37
N SER A 81 0.93 16.58 -23.83
CA SER A 81 1.90 15.77 -24.59
C SER A 81 2.80 14.99 -23.63
N GLY A 82 3.36 13.87 -24.10
CA GLY A 82 4.46 13.17 -23.42
C GLY A 82 4.01 12.02 -22.54
N THR A 83 4.71 11.83 -21.41
CA THR A 83 4.45 10.76 -20.45
C THR A 83 4.39 11.34 -19.05
N ASP A 84 3.29 11.09 -18.35
CA ASP A 84 3.19 11.29 -16.91
C ASP A 84 3.41 9.96 -16.20
N THR A 85 3.87 10.02 -14.95
CA THR A 85 4.10 8.81 -14.14
C THR A 85 3.42 8.97 -12.79
N LEU A 86 2.62 7.97 -12.45
CA LEU A 86 2.06 7.82 -11.12
C LEU A 86 2.91 6.86 -10.30
N TYR A 87 3.22 7.25 -9.07
CA TYR A 87 4.08 6.54 -8.15
C TYR A 87 3.25 5.93 -7.03
N ALA A 88 3.46 4.64 -6.77
CA ALA A 88 2.81 3.97 -5.66
C ALA A 88 3.23 4.60 -4.33
N GLN A 89 2.26 4.85 -3.45
CA GLN A 89 2.49 5.32 -2.10
C GLN A 89 2.27 4.16 -1.11
N TRP A 90 3.03 4.21 -0.02
CA TRP A 90 3.21 3.08 0.89
C TRP A 90 3.12 3.54 2.35
N ASN A 91 2.36 2.80 3.15
CA ASN A 91 2.41 2.89 4.61
C ASN A 91 3.14 1.68 5.18
N GLU A 92 4.04 1.89 6.15
CA GLU A 92 4.68 0.78 6.87
C GLU A 92 3.63 -0.04 7.61
N ASN A 93 3.70 -1.36 7.43
CA ASN A 93 2.90 -2.26 8.23
C ASN A 93 3.41 -2.19 9.66
N PRO A 94 2.53 -2.22 10.67
CA PRO A 94 2.97 -2.35 12.05
C PRO A 94 3.86 -3.59 12.14
N SER A 95 5.05 -3.43 12.73
CA SER A 95 5.82 -4.60 13.16
C SER A 95 4.87 -5.47 13.98
N PRO A 96 4.79 -6.79 13.75
CA PRO A 96 4.14 -7.64 14.73
C PRO A 96 4.86 -7.34 16.05
N ASP A 97 4.10 -6.88 17.05
CA ASP A 97 4.64 -6.80 18.40
C ASP A 97 5.28 -8.15 18.69
N PRO A 98 6.51 -8.19 19.25
CA PRO A 98 7.04 -9.45 19.70
C PRO A 98 5.99 -10.01 20.65
N VAL A 99 5.36 -11.13 20.27
CA VAL A 99 4.57 -11.90 21.23
C VAL A 99 5.45 -12.04 22.45
N PRO A 100 5.00 -11.66 23.66
CA PRO A 100 5.73 -12.04 24.84
C PRO A 100 5.91 -13.55 24.69
N TYR A 101 7.16 -14.02 24.64
CA TYR A 101 7.41 -15.43 24.82
C TYR A 101 6.69 -15.78 26.11
N ASP A 102 5.56 -16.49 26.01
CA ASP A 102 4.94 -17.14 27.15
C ASP A 102 5.75 -18.43 27.30
N PRO A 103 6.82 -18.46 28.12
CA PRO A 103 7.46 -19.72 28.41
C PRO A 103 6.37 -20.67 28.92
N PRO A 104 6.37 -21.96 28.54
CA PRO A 104 5.46 -22.89 29.16
C PRO A 104 5.60 -22.73 30.67
N VAL A 105 4.49 -22.42 31.36
CA VAL A 105 4.48 -22.31 32.82
C VAL A 105 5.16 -23.57 33.33
N VAL A 106 6.37 -23.43 33.86
CA VAL A 106 7.03 -24.52 34.57
C VAL A 106 6.16 -24.67 35.81
N VAL A 107 5.20 -25.59 35.73
CA VAL A 107 4.45 -26.03 36.90
C VAL A 107 5.51 -26.65 37.80
N LEU A 108 6.05 -25.84 38.71
CA LEU A 108 6.96 -26.32 39.73
C LEU A 108 6.22 -27.48 40.40
N PRO A 109 6.83 -28.68 40.47
CA PRO A 109 6.23 -29.75 41.24
C PRO A 109 5.94 -29.19 42.64
N PRO A 110 4.78 -29.50 43.25
CA PRO A 110 4.49 -29.01 44.59
C PRO A 110 5.68 -29.35 45.47
N ALA A 111 6.19 -28.32 46.17
CA ALA A 111 7.22 -28.51 47.17
C ALA A 111 6.79 -29.68 48.04
N SER A 112 7.66 -30.70 48.17
CA SER A 112 7.39 -31.81 49.08
C SER A 112 7.08 -31.19 50.44
N GLU A 113 5.83 -31.35 50.87
CA GLU A 113 5.32 -30.80 52.12
C GLU A 113 6.29 -31.23 53.25
N PRO A 114 6.73 -30.31 54.12
CA PRO A 114 7.56 -30.70 55.25
C PRO A 114 6.79 -31.73 56.07
N ALA A 115 7.43 -32.86 56.36
CA ALA A 115 6.83 -33.95 57.12
C ALA A 115 6.15 -33.43 58.40
N ASP A 116 4.88 -33.78 58.57
CA ASP A 116 4.07 -33.49 59.75
C ASP A 116 4.82 -33.98 61.01
N PRO A 117 5.02 -33.15 62.05
CA PRO A 117 5.58 -33.65 63.31
C PRO A 117 4.58 -34.63 63.94
N THR A 118 4.91 -35.92 63.86
CA THR A 118 4.18 -37.02 64.51
C THR A 118 3.74 -36.61 65.93
N PRO A 119 2.43 -36.58 66.25
CA PRO A 119 1.98 -36.39 67.63
C PRO A 119 2.42 -37.58 68.49
N GLY A 120 2.99 -37.27 69.65
CA GLY A 120 3.50 -38.26 70.61
C GLY A 120 2.42 -39.25 71.09
N ASN A 121 2.80 -40.52 71.18
CA ASN A 121 1.97 -41.61 71.68
C ASN A 121 1.82 -41.54 73.21
N PRO A 122 0.61 -41.43 73.80
CA PRO A 122 0.43 -41.70 75.21
C PRO A 122 0.30 -43.21 75.46
N SER A 123 1.25 -43.77 76.19
CA SER A 123 1.18 -45.14 76.72
C SER A 123 -0.05 -45.29 77.62
N TYR A 124 -0.98 -46.18 77.25
CA TYR A 124 -1.98 -46.73 78.15
C TYR A 124 -1.51 -48.12 78.60
N THR A 125 -1.29 -48.30 79.90
CA THR A 125 -1.19 -49.62 80.55
C THR A 125 -2.30 -49.71 81.60
N GLY A 126 -3.16 -50.73 81.44
CA GLY A 126 -4.02 -51.26 82.49
C GLY A 126 -3.39 -52.48 83.16
#